data_AF-A0A5E6V1I9-F1
#
_entry.id   AF-A0A5E6V1I9-F1
#
_cell.length_a   1.000
_cell.length_b   1.000
_cell.length_c   1.000
_cell.angle_alpha   90.00
_cell.angle_beta   90.00
_cell.angle_gamma   90.00
#
_symmetry.space_group_name_H-M   'P 1'
#
loop_
_entity.id
_entity.type
_entity.pdbx_description
1 polymer ?
#
loop_
_entity_poly.entity_id
_entity_poly.type
_entity_poly.pdbx_seq_one_letter_code
_entity_poly.pdbx_strand_id
1 'polypeptide(L)'
;MIHYSTRDENSACRAFALDRNRQLFEEAQALSNIAFELLEGSELDAEQFDRYQAVRRKADAKYQEAIEHLQLLNKEFPSMPLSASATQRPQHSNESRV
;
A
#
# COMPACT_ATOMS: atom_id res chain seq x y z
N MET A 1 -15.67 16.69 -29.55
CA MET A 1 -15.12 17.45 -28.40
C MET A 1 -15.47 16.65 -27.15
N ILE A 2 -14.54 16.56 -26.18
CA ILE A 2 -14.72 16.01 -24.81
C ILE A 2 -14.56 14.48 -24.65
N HIS A 3 -13.31 14.01 -24.63
CA HIS A 3 -12.90 12.74 -23.98
C HIS A 3 -11.87 12.96 -22.85
N TYR A 4 -11.48 14.21 -22.59
CA TYR A 4 -10.49 14.55 -21.56
C TYR A 4 -11.11 14.56 -20.15
N SER A 5 -12.34 15.08 -19.99
CA SER A 5 -13.00 15.20 -18.67
C SER A 5 -13.11 13.86 -17.93
N THR A 6 -13.57 12.80 -18.60
CA THR A 6 -13.73 11.47 -18.00
C THR A 6 -12.41 10.80 -17.62
N ARG A 7 -11.29 11.17 -18.26
CA ARG A 7 -9.97 10.61 -17.96
C ARG A 7 -9.33 11.33 -16.77
N ASP A 8 -9.40 12.66 -16.77
CA ASP A 8 -8.93 13.49 -15.66
C ASP A 8 -9.74 13.24 -14.38
N GLU A 9 -11.07 13.13 -14.47
CA GLU A 9 -11.96 12.77 -13.35
C GLU A 9 -11.62 11.39 -12.77
N ASN A 10 -11.39 10.38 -13.63
CA ASN A 10 -10.97 9.05 -13.17
C ASN A 10 -9.61 9.08 -12.45
N SER A 11 -8.67 9.90 -12.95
CA SER A 11 -7.36 10.08 -12.30
C SER A 11 -7.44 10.79 -10.95
N ALA A 12 -8.33 11.80 -10.83
CA ALA A 12 -8.56 12.53 -9.60
C ALA A 12 -9.26 11.67 -8.54
N CYS A 13 -10.29 10.91 -8.92
CA CYS A 13 -10.96 9.94 -8.05
C CYS A 13 -9.98 8.87 -7.54
N ARG A 14 -9.11 8.37 -8.43
CA ARG A 14 -8.10 7.39 -8.07
C ARG A 14 -7.04 7.96 -7.12
N ALA A 15 -6.58 9.19 -7.36
CA ALA A 15 -5.63 9.87 -6.47
C ALA A 15 -6.22 10.08 -5.06
N PHE A 16 -7.48 10.52 -4.99
CA PHE A 16 -8.19 10.68 -3.70
C PHE A 16 -8.34 9.34 -2.96
N ALA A 17 -8.74 8.29 -3.66
CA ALA A 17 -8.88 6.97 -3.05
C ALA A 17 -7.52 6.40 -2.59
N LEU A 18 -6.42 6.68 -3.30
CA LEU A 18 -5.08 6.31 -2.86
C LEU A 18 -4.61 7.10 -1.63
N ASP A 19 -4.94 8.39 -1.54
CA ASP A 19 -4.64 9.19 -0.35
C ASP A 19 -5.35 8.62 0.88
N ARG A 20 -6.63 8.25 0.73
CA ARG A 20 -7.37 7.59 1.81
C ARG A 20 -6.76 6.24 2.19
N ASN A 21 -6.28 5.47 1.21
CA ASN A 21 -5.59 4.21 1.47
C ASN A 21 -4.30 4.42 2.26
N ARG A 22 -3.52 5.45 1.90
CA ARG A 22 -2.30 5.84 2.61
C ARG A 22 -2.60 6.20 4.07
N GLN A 23 -3.64 6.98 4.33
CA GLN A 23 -4.05 7.32 5.70
C GLN A 23 -4.36 6.07 6.55
N LEU A 24 -5.04 5.07 5.97
CA LEU A 24 -5.30 3.80 6.67
C LEU A 24 -4.01 3.04 7.01
N PHE A 25 -3.03 3.03 6.11
CA PHE A 25 -1.70 2.45 6.37
C PHE A 25 -0.94 3.22 7.46
N GLU A 26 -0.99 4.55 7.46
CA GLU A 26 -0.37 5.40 8.48
C GLU A 26 -1.00 5.15 9.86
N GLU A 27 -2.33 5.03 9.95
CA GLU A 27 -3.04 4.66 11.18
C GLU A 27 -2.61 3.26 11.70
N ALA A 28 -2.53 2.28 10.81
CA ALA A 28 -2.10 0.92 11.15
C ALA A 28 -0.63 0.88 11.64
N GLN A 29 0.23 1.67 11.01
CA GLN A 29 1.63 1.81 11.39
C GLN A 29 1.78 2.50 12.75
N ALA A 30 1.02 3.55 13.01
CA ALA A 30 1.02 4.22 14.32
C ALA A 30 0.64 3.25 15.45
N LEU A 31 -0.39 2.42 15.24
CA LEU A 31 -0.76 1.37 16.19
C LEU A 31 0.35 0.33 16.36
N SER A 32 1.03 -0.05 15.28
CA SER A 32 2.16 -0.98 15.37
C SER A 32 3.31 -0.41 16.19
N ASN A 33 3.65 0.87 16.00
CA ASN A 33 4.70 1.54 16.77
C ASN A 33 4.33 1.59 18.27
N ILE A 34 3.09 1.95 18.60
CA ILE A 34 2.60 1.91 19.99
C ILE A 34 2.72 0.50 20.57
N ALA A 35 2.37 -0.54 19.80
CA ALA A 35 2.53 -1.92 20.25
C ALA A 35 4.01 -2.27 20.52
N PHE A 36 4.94 -1.81 19.68
CA PHE A 36 6.37 -2.04 19.91
C PHE A 36 6.91 -1.28 21.12
N GLU A 37 6.49 -0.03 21.33
CA GLU A 37 6.85 0.75 22.52
C GLU A 37 6.41 0.04 23.81
N LEU A 38 5.25 -0.64 23.80
CA LEU A 38 4.79 -1.45 24.94
C LEU A 38 5.72 -2.64 25.23
N LEU A 39 6.47 -3.14 24.24
CA LEU A 39 7.44 -4.23 24.38
C LEU A 39 8.83 -3.76 24.82
N GLU A 40 9.19 -2.49 24.60
CA GLU A 40 10.52 -1.94 24.93
C GLU A 40 10.70 -1.63 26.43
N GLY A 41 9.63 -1.73 27.22
CA GLY A 41 9.69 -1.59 28.68
C GLY A 41 10.52 -2.69 29.35
N SER A 42 11.25 -2.34 30.41
CA SER A 42 12.15 -3.27 31.11
C SER A 42 11.45 -4.40 31.88
N GLU A 43 10.14 -4.29 32.11
CA GLU A 43 9.32 -5.28 32.82
C GLU A 43 8.05 -5.54 31.99
N LEU A 44 8.07 -6.61 31.20
CA LEU A 44 6.89 -7.05 30.46
C LEU A 44 6.03 -7.94 31.36
N ASP A 45 5.09 -7.33 32.09
CA ASP A 45 4.10 -8.09 32.85
C ASP A 45 2.96 -8.62 31.94
N ALA A 46 2.14 -9.52 32.49
CA ALA A 46 1.04 -10.13 31.75
C ALA A 46 0.01 -9.09 31.26
N GLU A 47 -0.21 -8.02 32.01
CA GLU A 47 -1.16 -6.97 31.64
C GLU A 47 -0.63 -6.12 30.48
N GLN A 48 0.66 -5.79 30.49
CA GLN A 48 1.38 -5.11 29.43
C GLN A 48 1.36 -5.94 28.14
N PHE A 49 1.51 -7.26 28.25
CA PHE A 49 1.41 -8.18 27.14
C PHE A 49 -0.01 -8.27 26.57
N ASP A 50 -1.04 -8.28 27.42
CA ASP A 50 -2.44 -8.24 26.98
C ASP A 50 -2.76 -6.94 26.22
N ARG A 51 -2.26 -5.81 26.72
CA ARG A 51 -2.39 -4.50 26.03
C ARG A 51 -1.67 -4.53 24.69
N TYR A 52 -0.44 -5.05 24.64
CA TYR A 52 0.29 -5.25 23.39
C TYR A 52 -0.52 -6.06 22.38
N GLN A 53 -1.06 -7.22 22.79
CA GLN A 53 -1.86 -8.06 21.91
C GLN A 53 -3.12 -7.36 21.39
N ALA A 54 -3.78 -6.56 22.24
CA ALA A 54 -4.96 -5.81 21.85
C ALA A 54 -4.61 -4.73 20.79
N VAL A 55 -3.54 -3.98 21.01
CA VAL A 55 -3.07 -2.96 20.05
C VAL A 55 -2.61 -3.63 18.74
N ARG A 56 -1.90 -4.75 18.83
CA ARG A 56 -1.44 -5.51 17.65
C ARG A 56 -2.60 -6.00 16.79
N ARG A 57 -3.62 -6.62 17.42
CA ARG A 57 -4.85 -7.04 16.72
C ARG A 57 -5.56 -5.87 16.03
N LYS A 58 -5.56 -4.70 16.67
CA LYS A 58 -6.13 -3.48 16.08
C LYS A 58 -5.32 -2.99 14.88
N ALA A 59 -4.00 -3.02 14.96
CA ALA A 59 -3.11 -2.68 13.85
C ALA A 59 -3.33 -3.62 12.66
N ASP A 60 -3.38 -4.93 12.92
CA ASP A 60 -3.58 -5.96 11.88
C ASP A 60 -4.95 -5.79 11.20
N ALA A 61 -6.01 -5.47 11.95
CA ALA A 61 -7.33 -5.15 11.38
C ALA A 61 -7.27 -3.92 10.45
N LYS A 62 -6.52 -2.88 10.84
CA LYS A 62 -6.35 -1.67 10.02
C LYS A 62 -5.53 -1.92 8.76
N TYR A 63 -4.51 -2.75 8.83
CA TYR A 63 -3.80 -3.21 7.63
C TYR A 63 -4.72 -3.98 6.69
N GLN A 64 -5.57 -4.86 7.22
CA GLN A 64 -6.51 -5.62 6.42
C GLN A 64 -7.52 -4.70 5.71
N GLU A 65 -8.10 -3.72 6.43
CA GLU A 65 -8.97 -2.69 5.84
C GLU A 65 -8.26 -1.93 4.70
N ALA A 66 -6.99 -1.55 4.89
CA ALA A 66 -6.21 -0.86 3.87
C ALA A 66 -5.95 -1.76 2.64
N ILE A 67 -5.65 -3.04 2.85
CA ILE A 67 -5.44 -3.99 1.75
C ILE A 67 -6.72 -4.17 0.93
N GLU A 68 -7.86 -4.38 1.60
CA GLU A 68 -9.16 -4.52 0.95
C GLU A 68 -9.56 -3.26 0.17
N HIS A 69 -9.32 -2.09 0.76
CA HIS A 69 -9.56 -0.82 0.09
C HIS A 69 -8.70 -0.67 -1.17
N LEU A 70 -7.42 -1.06 -1.12
CA LEU A 70 -6.53 -1.01 -2.28
C LEU A 70 -6.94 -2.00 -3.37
N GLN A 71 -7.39 -3.20 -2.99
CA GLN A 71 -7.91 -4.20 -3.93
C GLN A 71 -9.16 -3.69 -4.65
N LEU A 72 -10.11 -3.10 -3.91
CA LEU A 72 -11.31 -2.50 -4.49
C LEU A 72 -10.95 -1.33 -5.42
N LEU A 73 -10.04 -0.45 -4.99
CA LEU A 73 -9.56 0.66 -5.80
C LEU A 73 -8.97 0.17 -7.13
N ASN A 74 -8.14 -0.86 -7.10
CA ASN A 74 -7.54 -1.41 -8.33
C ASN A 74 -8.55 -2.10 -9.25
N LYS A 75 -9.69 -2.56 -8.71
CA LYS A 75 -10.79 -3.13 -9.48
C LYS A 75 -11.67 -2.05 -10.13
N GLU A 76 -12.06 -1.03 -9.36
CA GLU A 76 -12.99 0.03 -9.81
C GLU A 76 -12.27 1.12 -10.63
N PHE A 77 -10.99 1.37 -10.32
CA PHE A 77 -10.15 2.38 -10.98
C PHE A 77 -8.82 1.73 -11.40
N PRO A 78 -8.84 0.82 -12.39
CA PRO A 78 -7.63 0.18 -12.86
C PRO A 78 -6.64 1.25 -13.31
N SER A 79 -5.41 1.15 -12.84
CA SER A 79 -4.33 1.98 -13.38
C SER A 79 -4.28 1.76 -14.88
N MET A 80 -4.43 2.81 -15.68
CA MET A 80 -4.16 2.70 -17.11
C MET A 80 -2.77 2.07 -17.26
N PRO A 81 -2.62 1.02 -18.06
CA PRO A 81 -1.29 0.51 -18.35
C PRO A 81 -0.53 1.68 -18.98
N LEU A 82 0.46 2.19 -18.24
CA LEU A 82 1.57 2.92 -18.85
C LEU A 82 2.05 2.00 -19.96
N SER A 83 1.85 2.43 -21.20
CA SER A 83 2.31 1.72 -22.41
C SER A 83 3.61 0.99 -22.09
N ALA A 84 3.63 -0.33 -22.29
CA ALA A 84 4.79 -1.19 -22.14
C ALA A 84 5.89 -0.89 -23.17
N SER A 85 6.13 0.38 -23.48
CA SER A 85 7.24 0.91 -24.25
C SER A 85 8.46 1.08 -23.34
N ALA A 86 8.88 0.00 -22.69
CA ALA A 86 10.15 -0.10 -21.99
C ALA A 86 10.71 -1.53 -22.10
N THR A 87 10.77 -2.07 -23.32
CA THR A 87 11.62 -3.22 -23.63
C THR A 87 12.12 -3.18 -25.06
N GLN A 88 12.86 -2.12 -25.42
CA GLN A 88 13.91 -2.27 -26.41
C GLN A 88 15.20 -2.60 -25.65
N ARG A 89 15.42 -3.90 -25.42
CA ARG A 89 16.77 -4.38 -25.12
C ARG A 89 17.60 -4.22 -26.40
N PRO A 90 18.73 -3.50 -26.41
CA PRO A 90 19.64 -3.59 -27.53
C PRO A 90 20.18 -5.02 -27.57
N GLN A 91 19.96 -5.71 -28.69
CA GLN A 91 20.57 -7.00 -28.99
C GLN A 91 22.09 -6.78 -29.11
N HIS A 92 22.82 -7.04 -28.03
CA HIS A 92 24.25 -7.30 -28.13
C HIS A 92 24.43 -8.64 -28.85
N SER A 93 24.68 -8.58 -30.16
CA SER A 93 25.33 -9.66 -30.90
C SER A 93 26.71 -9.89 -30.29
N ASN A 94 26.83 -10.92 -29.45
CA ASN A 94 28.12 -11.54 -29.19
C ASN A 94 28.35 -12.55 -30.32
N GLU A 95 28.99 -12.09 -31.38
CA GLU A 95 29.60 -12.93 -32.40
C GLU A 95 30.81 -13.63 -31.76
N SER A 96 30.57 -14.81 -31.16
CA SER A 96 31.63 -15.78 -30.90
C SER A 96 32.02 -16.43 -32.21
N ARG A 97 33.17 -16.05 -32.76
CA ARG A 97 33.82 -16.80 -33.83
C ARG A 97 35.04 -17.51 -33.27
N VAL A 98 34.96 -18.84 -33.29
CA VAL A 98 36.06 -19.80 -33.15
C VAL A 98 36.95 -19.74 -34.39
#